data_AF-H0I493-F1
#
_entry.id   AF-H0I493-F1
#
_cell.length_a   1.000
_cell.length_b   1.000
_cell.length_c   1.000
_cell.angle_alpha   90.00
_cell.angle_beta   90.00
_cell.angle_gamma   90.00
#
_symmetry.space_group_name_H-M   'P 1'
#
loop_
_entity.id
_entity.type
_entity.pdbx_description
1 polymer ?
#
loop_
_entity_poly.entity_id
_entity_poly.type
_entity_poly.pdbx_seq_one_letter_code
_entity_poly.pdbx_strand_id
1 'polypeptide(L)' 'AATNAQIYDALVRPVIRAAVDGFNGTVFAFDQTSSGKTYTMSGSGADPGVIPLAVCDLFDTARQVIN' A
#
# COMPACT_ATOMS: atom_id res chain seq x y z
N ALA A 1 -13.84 -4.39 12.00
CA ALA A 1 -13.24 -4.51 10.66
C ALA A 1 -11.95 -3.71 10.64
N ALA A 2 -10.90 -4.19 9.97
CA ALA A 2 -9.69 -3.41 9.78
C ALA A 2 -9.90 -2.36 8.67
N THR A 3 -9.31 -1.18 8.84
CA THR A 3 -9.26 -0.12 7.81
C THR A 3 -8.19 -0.43 6.76
N ASN A 4 -8.28 0.16 5.57
CA ASN A 4 -7.22 0.00 4.58
C ASN A 4 -5.87 0.53 5.08
N ALA A 5 -5.86 1.59 5.89
CA ALA A 5 -4.65 2.10 6.53
C ALA A 5 -3.99 1.06 7.46
N GLN A 6 -4.78 0.36 8.28
CA GLN A 6 -4.26 -0.70 9.16
C GLN A 6 -3.68 -1.87 8.37
N ILE A 7 -4.34 -2.27 7.27
CA ILE A 7 -3.84 -3.32 6.37
C ILE A 7 -2.54 -2.87 5.69
N TYR A 8 -2.49 -1.64 5.22
CA TYR A 8 -1.32 -1.05 4.58
C TYR A 8 -0.11 -1.03 5.52
N ASP A 9 -0.29 -0.52 6.75
CA ASP A 9 0.79 -0.42 7.74
C ASP A 9 1.35 -1.78 8.13
N ALA A 10 0.49 -2.78 8.27
CA ALA A 10 0.88 -4.12 8.68
C ALA A 10 1.58 -4.91 7.57
N LEU A 11 1.14 -4.78 6.31
CA LEU A 11 1.52 -5.70 5.24
C LEU A 11 2.29 -5.05 4.09
N VAL A 12 2.02 -3.79 3.77
CA VAL A 12 2.53 -3.15 2.54
C VAL A 12 3.68 -2.19 2.83
N ARG A 13 3.63 -1.44 3.93
CA ARG A 13 4.70 -0.50 4.31
C ARG A 13 6.10 -1.13 4.34
N PRO A 14 6.30 -2.37 4.83
CA PRO A 14 7.62 -3.03 4.74
C PRO A 14 8.09 -3.27 3.29
N VAL A 15 7.16 -3.56 2.38
CA VAL A 15 7.45 -3.75 0.95
C VAL A 15 7.91 -2.45 0.30
N ILE A 16 7.29 -1.31 0.65
CA ILE A 16 7.71 0.01 0.15
C ILE A 16 9.11 0.38 0.63
N ARG A 17 9.44 0.12 1.90
CA ARG A 17 10.79 0.33 2.43
C ARG A 17 11.83 -0.50 1.67
N ALA A 18 11.57 -1.79 1.48
CA ALA A 18 12.44 -2.65 0.70
C ALA A 18 12.57 -2.17 -0.76
N ALA A 19 11.50 -1.64 -1.36
CA ALA A 19 11.53 -1.09 -2.71
C ALA A 19 12.44 0.15 -2.82
N VAL A 20 12.42 1.03 -1.82
CA VAL A 20 13.33 2.18 -1.74
C VAL A 20 14.79 1.72 -1.58
N ASP A 21 15.02 0.62 -0.86
CA ASP A 21 16.34 0.00 -0.71
C ASP A 21 16.82 -0.76 -1.96
N GLY A 22 16.06 -0.71 -3.07
CA GLY A 22 16.43 -1.30 -4.36
C GLY A 22 15.95 -2.72 -4.59
N PHE A 23 15.05 -3.25 -3.75
CA PHE A 23 14.44 -4.57 -3.94
C PHE A 23 13.16 -4.49 -4.78
N ASN A 24 12.83 -5.58 -5.47
CA ASN A 24 11.53 -5.70 -6.13
C ASN A 24 10.48 -6.22 -5.14
N GLY A 25 9.35 -5.52 -5.06
CA GLY A 25 8.22 -5.88 -4.21
C GLY A 25 6.92 -6.01 -5.00
N THR A 26 6.11 -7.02 -4.67
CA THR A 26 4.81 -7.24 -5.32
C THR A 26 3.73 -7.56 -4.30
N VAL A 27 2.59 -6.87 -4.40
CA VAL A 27 1.40 -7.06 -3.56
C VAL A 27 0.22 -7.41 -4.44
N PHE A 28 -0.50 -8.48 -4.10
CA PHE A 28 -1.69 -8.93 -4.82
C PHE A 28 -2.88 -9.09 -3.88
N ALA A 29 -4.05 -8.61 -4.32
CA ALA A 29 -5.33 -8.98 -3.72
C ALA A 29 -5.96 -10.11 -4.55
N PHE A 30 -6.17 -11.28 -3.95
CA PHE A 30 -6.68 -12.47 -4.63
C PHE A 30 -7.88 -13.05 -3.88
N ASP A 31 -9.01 -13.18 -4.59
CA ASP A 31 -10.26 -13.78 -4.09
C ASP A 31 -11.35 -13.74 -5.19
N GLN A 32 -12.54 -14.27 -4.93
CA GLN A 32 -13.73 -14.19 -5.79
C GLN A 32 -14.23 -12.75 -6.04
N THR A 33 -14.94 -12.51 -7.14
CA THR A 33 -15.53 -11.21 -7.46
C THR A 33 -16.45 -10.72 -6.34
N SER A 34 -16.50 -9.40 -6.13
CA SER A 34 -17.26 -8.74 -5.04
C SER A 34 -16.77 -8.99 -3.61
N SER A 35 -15.60 -9.60 -3.41
CA SER A 35 -15.00 -9.81 -2.08
C SER A 35 -14.27 -8.60 -1.49
N GLY A 36 -14.13 -7.51 -2.26
CA GLY A 36 -13.45 -6.29 -1.79
C GLY A 36 -12.03 -6.07 -2.34
N LYS A 37 -11.51 -6.88 -3.28
CA LYS A 37 -10.19 -6.65 -3.92
C LYS A 37 -9.98 -5.21 -4.39
N THR A 38 -10.92 -4.66 -5.15
CA THR A 38 -10.86 -3.27 -5.65
C THR A 38 -10.90 -2.26 -4.51
N TYR A 39 -11.68 -2.55 -3.46
CA TYR A 39 -11.74 -1.73 -2.25
C TYR A 39 -10.42 -1.77 -1.47
N THR A 40 -9.75 -2.92 -1.37
CA THR A 40 -8.43 -3.01 -0.74
C THR A 40 -7.36 -2.32 -1.56
N MET A 41 -7.33 -2.52 -2.89
CA MET A 41 -6.26 -1.99 -3.74
C MET A 41 -6.42 -0.49 -4.04
N SER A 42 -7.62 -0.05 -4.42
CA SER A 42 -7.89 1.35 -4.79
C SER A 42 -8.54 2.13 -3.65
N GLY A 43 -9.38 1.48 -2.84
CA GLY A 43 -10.11 2.14 -1.77
C GLY A 43 -11.20 3.08 -2.24
N SER A 44 -11.48 4.06 -1.40
CA SER A 44 -12.47 5.11 -1.60
C SER A 44 -11.92 6.44 -1.09
N GLY A 45 -12.63 7.55 -1.32
CA GLY A 45 -12.21 8.85 -0.79
C GLY A 45 -12.15 8.91 0.75
N ALA A 46 -12.96 8.11 1.45
CA ALA A 46 -12.98 8.05 2.90
C ALA A 46 -12.02 7.01 3.50
N ASP A 47 -11.65 5.97 2.74
CA ASP A 47 -10.73 4.91 3.14
C ASP A 47 -9.82 4.54 1.96
N PRO A 48 -8.71 5.29 1.73
CA PRO A 48 -7.83 5.08 0.60
C PRO A 48 -7.17 3.70 0.65
N GLY A 49 -7.06 3.05 -0.51
CA GLY A 49 -6.53 1.69 -0.61
C GLY A 49 -5.00 1.62 -0.66
N VAL A 50 -4.50 0.42 -0.87
CA VAL A 50 -3.07 0.11 -0.96
C VAL A 50 -2.33 0.98 -1.97
N ILE A 51 -2.88 1.19 -3.17
CA ILE A 51 -2.22 1.93 -4.25
C ILE A 51 -1.97 3.41 -3.88
N PRO A 52 -3.00 4.22 -3.54
CA PRO A 52 -2.76 5.62 -3.20
C PRO A 52 -1.89 5.77 -1.94
N LEU A 53 -2.04 4.88 -0.95
CA LEU A 53 -1.19 4.88 0.25
C LEU A 53 0.28 4.57 -0.09
N ALA A 54 0.53 3.56 -0.92
CA ALA A 54 1.87 3.18 -1.38
C ALA A 54 2.57 4.30 -2.15
N VAL A 55 1.86 4.98 -3.04
CA VAL A 55 2.41 6.09 -3.83
C VAL A 55 2.85 7.23 -2.91
N CYS A 56 1.99 7.63 -1.96
CA CYS A 56 2.35 8.68 -0.99
C CYS A 56 3.57 8.28 -0.15
N ASP A 57 3.55 7.09 0.45
CA ASP A 57 4.61 6.60 1.32
C ASP A 57 5.94 6.42 0.58
N LEU A 58 5.91 5.98 -0.69
CA LEU A 58 7.09 5.85 -1.54
C LEU A 58 7.78 7.21 -1.71
N PHE A 59 7.03 8.25 -2.09
CA PHE A 59 7.61 9.57 -2.27
C PHE A 59 8.06 10.21 -0.95
N ASP A 60 7.35 9.97 0.15
CA ASP A 60 7.75 10.47 1.46
C ASP A 60 9.02 9.78 1.97
N THR A 61 9.10 8.46 1.82
CA THR A 61 10.29 7.67 2.20
C THR A 61 11.49 8.04 1.32
N ALA A 62 11.31 8.17 0.00
CA ALA A 62 12.39 8.56 -0.90
C ALA A 62 12.96 9.95 -0.57
N ARG A 63 12.12 10.93 -0.19
CA ARG A 63 12.59 12.26 0.25
C ARG A 63 13.40 12.21 1.54
N GLN A 64 13.11 11.28 2.46
CA GLN A 64 13.86 11.13 3.71
C GLN A 64 15.26 10.53 3.49
N VAL A 65 15.46 9.76 2.42
CA VAL A 65 16.78 9.18 2.08
C VAL A 65 17.66 10.18 1.33
N ILE A 66 17.06 11.11 0.59
CA ILE A 66 17.78 12.10 -0.24
C ILE A 66 18.22 13.34 0.56
N ASN A 67 17.65 13.56 1.75
CA ASN A 67 18.06 14.63 2.69
C ASN A 67 18.95 14.08 3.80
#